data_AF-A0A8I1A4J4-F1
#
_entry.id   AF-A0A8I1A4J4-F1
#
_cell.length_a   1.000
_cell.length_b   1.000
_cell.length_c   1.000
_cell.angle_alpha   90.00
_cell.angle_beta   90.00
_cell.angle_gamma   90.00
#
_symmetry.space_group_name_H-M   'P 1'
#
loop_
_entity.id
_entity.type
_entity.pdbx_description
1 polymer ?
#
loop_
_entity_poly.entity_id
_entity_poly.type
_entity_poly.pdbx_seq_one_letter_code
_entity_poly.pdbx_strand_id
1 'polypeptide(L)'
;MAVSTKRLYDFSGYLQFELKFDPKRLKKYEPGDIIDVDFGFNVGAELGGRHYAVVVEDNARSDGTIMVIPLSSYKSPRKVHSSEVDLGVIPELNQHRGNTELLGTKAKISHLRSISKMRIYYPRKKG
;
A
#
# COMPACT_ATOMS: atom_id res chain seq x y z
N MET A 1 12.03 16.55 -13.86
CA MET A 1 11.31 15.47 -14.57
C MET A 1 9.86 15.45 -14.09
N ALA A 2 8.88 15.36 -15.00
CA ALA A 2 7.46 15.35 -14.63
C ALA A 2 7.09 14.07 -13.86
N VAL A 3 6.17 14.16 -12.88
CA VAL A 3 5.74 13.01 -12.04
C VAL A 3 5.25 11.81 -12.88
N SER A 4 4.68 12.09 -14.06
CA SER A 4 4.24 11.07 -15.03
C SER A 4 5.40 10.22 -15.58
N THR A 5 6.55 10.83 -15.93
CA THR A 5 7.67 10.09 -16.50
C THR A 5 8.25 9.12 -15.47
N LYS A 6 8.37 9.54 -14.20
CA LYS A 6 8.85 8.67 -13.12
C LYS A 6 7.99 7.41 -12.96
N ARG A 7 6.66 7.56 -12.95
CA ARG A 7 5.75 6.42 -12.76
C ARG A 7 5.80 5.41 -13.91
N LEU A 8 6.02 5.89 -15.15
CA LEU A 8 6.24 5.02 -16.30
C LEU A 8 7.57 4.26 -16.20
N TYR A 9 8.64 4.92 -15.74
CA TYR A 9 9.92 4.25 -15.48
C TYR A 9 9.80 3.19 -14.37
N ASP A 10 9.12 3.51 -13.27
CA ASP A 10 8.87 2.57 -12.19
C ASP A 10 8.10 1.33 -12.71
N PHE A 11 7.08 1.55 -13.55
CA PHE A 11 6.33 0.47 -14.21
C PHE A 11 7.20 -0.38 -15.13
N SER A 12 8.04 0.23 -15.96
CA SER A 12 8.98 -0.48 -16.83
C SER A 12 9.96 -1.34 -16.00
N GLY A 13 10.43 -0.83 -14.87
CA GLY A 13 11.28 -1.58 -13.94
C GLY A 13 10.59 -2.83 -13.37
N TYR A 14 9.30 -2.74 -13.06
CA TYR A 14 8.53 -3.92 -12.64
C TYR A 14 8.48 -4.97 -13.76
N LEU A 15 8.20 -4.59 -15.00
CA LEU A 15 8.16 -5.53 -16.14
C LEU A 15 9.50 -6.26 -16.34
N GLN A 16 10.63 -5.55 -16.20
CA GLN A 16 11.95 -6.16 -16.31
C GLN A 16 12.26 -7.14 -15.17
N PHE A 17 11.75 -6.86 -13.97
CA PHE A 17 11.98 -7.67 -12.77
C PHE A 17 11.02 -8.86 -12.65
N GLU A 18 9.87 -8.83 -13.31
CA GLU A 18 8.81 -9.84 -13.22
C GLU A 18 9.32 -11.27 -13.40
N LEU A 19 10.14 -11.51 -14.43
CA LEU A 19 10.72 -12.83 -14.73
C LEU A 19 11.69 -13.34 -13.64
N LYS A 20 12.22 -12.45 -12.80
CA LYS A 20 13.18 -12.78 -11.73
C LYS A 20 12.53 -12.74 -10.35
N PHE A 21 11.26 -12.35 -10.26
CA PHE A 21 10.59 -12.20 -8.99
C PHE A 21 10.21 -13.57 -8.42
N ASP A 22 10.63 -13.81 -7.18
CA ASP A 22 10.18 -14.96 -6.39
C ASP A 22 9.51 -14.46 -5.10
N PRO A 23 8.19 -14.62 -4.95
CA PRO A 23 7.46 -14.19 -3.75
C PRO A 23 7.94 -14.89 -2.48
N LYS A 24 8.51 -16.10 -2.58
CA LYS A 24 9.05 -16.83 -1.43
C LYS A 24 10.23 -16.11 -0.78
N ARG A 25 10.90 -15.20 -1.48
CA ARG A 25 11.98 -14.38 -0.92
C ARG A 25 11.49 -13.30 0.03
N LEU A 26 10.20 -13.00 0.02
CA LEU A 26 9.56 -12.09 0.97
C LEU A 26 9.19 -12.84 2.27
N LYS A 27 8.91 -12.09 3.35
CA LYS A 27 8.25 -12.66 4.54
C LYS A 27 6.83 -13.14 4.19
N LYS A 28 6.27 -14.03 5.01
CA LYS A 28 4.83 -14.28 5.01
C LYS A 28 4.15 -13.03 5.59
N TYR A 29 3.07 -12.59 4.94
CA TYR A 29 2.26 -11.48 5.39
C TYR A 29 0.97 -12.05 5.95
N GLU A 30 0.64 -11.69 7.18
CA GLU A 30 -0.55 -12.19 7.87
C GLU A 30 -1.67 -11.14 7.83
N PRO A 31 -2.96 -11.54 7.97
CA PRO A 31 -4.04 -10.60 8.19
C PRO A 31 -3.73 -9.60 9.31
N GLY A 32 -3.94 -8.32 9.07
CA GLY A 32 -3.62 -7.24 10.00
C GLY A 32 -2.22 -6.64 9.83
N ASP A 33 -1.31 -7.27 9.08
CA ASP A 33 -0.01 -6.67 8.77
C ASP A 33 -0.19 -5.35 8.01
N ILE A 34 0.54 -4.32 8.44
CA ILE A 34 0.64 -3.05 7.71
C ILE A 34 1.84 -3.10 6.78
N ILE A 35 1.60 -2.84 5.50
CA ILE A 35 2.62 -2.86 4.45
C ILE A 35 2.62 -1.54 3.68
N ASP A 36 3.81 -1.13 3.23
CA ASP A 36 4.03 -0.01 2.33
C ASP A 36 4.09 -0.51 0.89
N VAL A 37 3.19 -0.02 0.04
CA VAL A 37 2.92 -0.57 -1.29
C VAL A 37 2.81 0.53 -2.33
N ASP A 38 3.31 0.28 -3.54
CA ASP A 38 2.97 1.10 -4.71
C ASP A 38 1.76 0.55 -5.48
N PHE A 39 0.65 1.27 -5.40
CA PHE A 39 -0.59 0.97 -6.14
C PHE A 39 -0.48 1.24 -7.64
N GLY A 40 0.64 1.80 -8.11
CA GLY A 40 0.97 1.93 -9.52
C GLY A 40 0.43 3.17 -10.20
N PHE A 41 0.55 3.17 -11.52
CA PHE A 41 0.01 4.20 -12.40
C PHE A 41 -1.34 3.73 -12.95
N ASN A 42 -2.41 4.16 -12.28
CA ASN A 42 -3.76 3.75 -12.60
C ASN A 42 -4.53 4.85 -13.35
N VAL A 43 -5.66 4.47 -13.94
CA VAL A 43 -6.50 5.36 -14.75
C VAL A 43 -7.55 6.08 -13.90
N GLY A 44 -7.92 7.29 -14.32
CA GLY A 44 -9.01 8.04 -13.69
C GLY A 44 -8.81 8.27 -12.19
N ALA A 45 -9.83 7.91 -11.41
CA ALA A 45 -9.89 8.14 -9.96
C ALA A 45 -9.33 6.97 -9.12
N GLU A 46 -8.72 5.97 -9.74
CA GLU A 46 -8.11 4.86 -9.01
C GLU A 46 -6.97 5.34 -8.12
N LEU A 47 -6.85 4.73 -6.93
CA LEU A 47 -5.73 4.99 -6.04
C LEU A 47 -4.43 4.56 -6.72
N GLY A 48 -3.46 5.46 -6.83
CA GLY A 48 -2.15 5.18 -7.41
C GLY A 48 -1.01 5.74 -6.56
N GLY A 49 0.20 5.27 -6.84
CA GLY A 49 1.40 5.62 -6.08
C GLY A 49 1.51 4.92 -4.73
N ARG A 50 2.46 5.40 -3.91
CA ARG A 50 2.89 4.75 -2.66
C ARG A 50 1.95 5.04 -1.50
N HIS A 51 1.37 4.00 -0.90
CA HIS A 51 0.48 4.08 0.25
C HIS A 51 0.71 2.92 1.21
N TYR A 52 0.43 3.15 2.49
CA TYR A 52 0.24 2.06 3.42
C TYR A 52 -1.04 1.30 3.12
N ALA A 53 -1.06 0.02 3.43
CA ALA A 53 -2.22 -0.83 3.30
C ALA A 53 -2.22 -1.88 4.41
N VAL A 54 -3.41 -2.34 4.80
CA VAL A 54 -3.57 -3.48 5.71
C VAL A 54 -3.86 -4.75 4.90
N VAL A 55 -3.18 -5.83 5.24
CA VAL A 55 -3.44 -7.17 4.67
C VAL A 55 -4.72 -7.73 5.27
N VAL A 56 -5.58 -8.32 4.44
CA VAL A 56 -6.91 -8.79 4.88
C VAL A 56 -7.18 -10.27 4.57
N GLU A 57 -6.21 -10.96 3.99
CA GLU A 57 -6.29 -12.39 3.72
C GLU A 57 -5.08 -13.13 4.31
N ASP A 58 -5.28 -14.39 4.67
CA ASP A 58 -4.18 -15.32 4.90
C ASP A 58 -3.84 -15.98 3.57
N ASN A 59 -2.62 -15.77 3.09
CA ASN A 59 -2.16 -16.34 1.83
C ASN A 59 -0.84 -17.08 1.98
N ALA A 60 -0.59 -18.00 1.04
CA ALA A 60 0.65 -18.75 1.04
C ALA A 60 1.81 -17.80 0.74
N ARG A 61 2.96 -18.07 1.36
CA ARG A 61 4.18 -17.28 1.12
C ARG A 61 4.61 -17.30 -0.36
N SER A 62 4.26 -18.38 -1.08
CA SER A 62 4.49 -18.54 -2.51
C SER A 62 3.54 -17.76 -3.41
N ASP A 63 2.46 -17.20 -2.89
CA ASP A 63 1.48 -16.52 -3.73
C ASP A 63 2.07 -15.21 -4.25
N GLY A 64 1.94 -14.96 -5.56
CA GLY A 64 2.49 -13.77 -6.20
C GLY A 64 1.72 -12.49 -5.89
N THR A 65 0.50 -12.61 -5.35
CA THR A 65 -0.38 -11.48 -5.04
C THR A 65 -0.86 -11.52 -3.59
N ILE A 66 -1.40 -10.41 -3.11
CA ILE A 66 -2.02 -10.31 -1.79
C ILE A 66 -3.19 -9.32 -1.80
N MET A 67 -4.28 -9.65 -1.11
CA MET A 67 -5.43 -8.77 -0.92
C MET A 67 -5.19 -7.77 0.22
N VAL A 68 -5.42 -6.49 -0.08
CA VAL A 68 -5.14 -5.39 0.83
C VAL A 68 -6.24 -4.34 0.81
N ILE A 69 -6.36 -3.60 1.92
CA ILE A 69 -7.16 -2.38 2.01
C ILE A 69 -6.22 -1.18 2.15
N PRO A 70 -6.25 -0.22 1.22
CA PRO A 70 -5.38 0.95 1.30
C PRO A 70 -5.72 1.87 2.47
N LEU A 71 -4.69 2.46 3.07
CA LEU A 71 -4.79 3.47 4.12
C LEU A 71 -4.56 4.87 3.56
N SER A 72 -5.26 5.84 4.15
CA SER A 72 -5.15 7.26 3.79
C SER A 72 -5.19 8.11 5.05
N SER A 73 -4.44 9.22 5.05
CA SER A 73 -4.45 10.20 6.13
C SER A 73 -5.55 11.23 5.93
N TYR A 74 -6.08 11.79 7.01
CA TYR A 74 -7.03 12.90 6.98
C TYR A 74 -6.75 13.90 8.11
N LYS A 75 -7.10 15.18 7.87
CA LYS A 75 -7.09 16.23 8.89
C LYS A 75 -8.44 16.24 9.62
N SER A 76 -8.41 16.29 10.94
CA SER A 76 -9.60 16.50 11.78
C SER A 76 -9.97 18.01 11.81
N PRO A 77 -11.25 18.38 11.97
CA PRO A 77 -12.44 17.53 11.97
C PRO A 77 -12.88 17.19 10.54
N ARG A 78 -12.95 15.89 10.22
CA ARG A 78 -13.53 15.42 8.97
C ARG A 78 -14.36 14.19 9.24
N LYS A 79 -15.60 14.20 8.75
CA LYS A 79 -16.45 13.01 8.76
C LYS A 79 -15.90 11.99 7.77
N VAL A 80 -15.61 10.79 8.26
CA VAL A 80 -15.17 9.65 7.45
C VAL A 80 -16.36 9.16 6.61
N HIS A 81 -16.11 8.79 5.35
CA HIS A 81 -17.18 8.32 4.45
C HIS A 81 -17.70 6.95 4.92
N SER A 82 -18.95 6.60 4.59
CA SER A 82 -19.54 5.31 5.00
C SER A 82 -18.79 4.08 4.50
N SER A 83 -18.06 4.23 3.40
CA SER A 83 -17.20 3.19 2.81
C SER A 83 -15.76 3.20 3.33
N GLU A 84 -15.51 3.92 4.42
CA GLU A 84 -14.21 4.09 5.04
C GLU A 84 -14.32 3.75 6.53
N VAL A 85 -13.25 3.18 7.09
CA VAL A 85 -13.19 2.89 8.52
C VAL A 85 -12.15 3.81 9.14
N ASP A 86 -12.55 4.57 10.16
CA ASP A 86 -11.65 5.40 10.94
C ASP A 86 -10.79 4.52 11.85
N LEU A 87 -9.47 4.67 11.76
CA LEU A 87 -8.50 3.97 12.60
C LEU A 87 -7.89 4.89 13.66
N GLY A 88 -8.34 6.14 13.74
CA GLY A 88 -7.80 7.14 14.65
C GLY A 88 -6.39 7.62 14.26
N VAL A 89 -5.67 8.21 15.20
CA VAL A 89 -4.31 8.70 14.98
C VAL A 89 -3.32 7.57 15.22
N ILE A 90 -2.52 7.23 14.21
CA ILE A 90 -1.43 6.26 14.30
C ILE A 90 -0.12 7.01 14.03
N PRO A 91 0.59 7.50 15.07
CA PRO A 91 1.76 8.37 14.93
C PRO A 91 2.85 7.80 14.05
N GLU A 92 3.07 6.49 14.11
CA GLU A 92 4.10 5.78 13.34
C GLU A 92 3.85 5.95 11.84
N LEU A 93 2.60 5.87 11.37
CA LEU A 93 2.27 6.03 9.95
C LEU A 93 2.42 7.48 9.46
N ASN A 94 2.29 8.45 10.37
CA ASN A 94 2.47 9.86 10.06
C ASN A 94 3.95 10.24 9.94
N GLN A 95 4.78 9.74 10.86
CA GLN A 95 6.23 10.02 10.91
C GLN A 95 6.94 9.52 9.65
N HIS A 96 6.60 8.32 9.16
CA HIS A 96 7.21 7.77 7.95
C HIS A 96 6.88 8.56 6.68
N ARG A 97 5.85 9.42 6.70
CA ARG A 97 5.50 10.33 5.59
C ARG A 97 6.19 11.69 5.69
N GLY A 98 6.99 11.93 6.74
CA GLY A 98 7.59 13.24 7.00
C GLY A 98 6.55 14.29 7.44
N ASN A 99 5.36 13.85 7.86
CA ASN A 99 4.34 14.76 8.37
C ASN A 99 4.68 15.15 9.81
N THR A 100 4.76 16.45 10.05
CA THR A 100 4.92 17.02 11.40
C THR A 100 3.60 17.15 12.15
N GLU A 101 2.47 17.12 11.43
CA GLU A 101 1.12 17.15 12.00
C GLU A 101 0.63 15.73 12.35
N LEU A 102 -0.03 15.58 13.50
CA LEU A 102 -0.75 14.35 13.86
C LEU A 102 -2.02 14.24 13.03
N LEU A 103 -2.00 13.39 12.01
CA LEU A 103 -3.14 13.12 11.14
C LEU A 103 -3.90 11.87 11.58
N GLY A 104 -5.21 11.86 11.36
CA GLY A 104 -6.02 10.66 11.48
C GLY A 104 -5.74 9.72 10.31
N THR A 105 -5.91 8.42 10.52
CA THR A 105 -5.76 7.36 9.53
C THR A 105 -7.10 6.70 9.28
N LYS A 106 -7.41 6.43 8.02
CA LYS A 106 -8.62 5.70 7.61
C LYS A 106 -8.30 4.62 6.60
N ALA A 107 -9.03 3.50 6.69
CA ALA A 107 -8.98 2.43 5.71
C ALA A 107 -10.05 2.65 4.63
N LYS A 108 -9.66 2.63 3.36
CA LYS A 108 -10.57 2.87 2.22
C LYS A 108 -11.13 1.54 1.71
N ILE A 109 -12.19 1.04 2.33
CA ILE A 109 -12.81 -0.26 1.98
C ILE A 109 -13.22 -0.32 0.50
N SER A 110 -13.73 0.79 -0.05
CA SER A 110 -14.10 0.89 -1.47
C SER A 110 -12.93 0.74 -2.45
N HIS A 111 -11.69 0.73 -1.96
CA HIS A 111 -10.47 0.56 -2.76
C HIS A 111 -9.75 -0.76 -2.42
N LEU A 112 -10.40 -1.68 -1.71
CA LEU A 112 -9.91 -3.05 -1.50
C LEU A 112 -9.55 -3.68 -2.84
N ARG A 113 -8.35 -4.27 -2.92
CA ARG A 113 -7.89 -4.95 -4.13
C ARG A 113 -6.76 -5.93 -3.85
N SER A 114 -6.58 -6.86 -4.77
CA SER A 114 -5.35 -7.64 -4.87
C SER A 114 -4.23 -6.80 -5.51
N ILE A 115 -3.01 -6.97 -5.00
CA ILE A 115 -1.78 -6.35 -5.51
C ILE A 115 -0.71 -7.41 -5.74
N SER A 116 0.18 -7.22 -6.72
CA SER A 116 1.39 -8.05 -6.83
C SER A 116 2.32 -7.79 -5.65
N LYS A 117 2.87 -8.84 -5.04
CA LYS A 117 3.85 -8.74 -3.96
C LYS A 117 5.16 -8.05 -4.41
N MET A 118 5.40 -7.92 -5.72
CA MET A 118 6.49 -7.08 -6.26
C MET A 118 6.37 -5.61 -5.85
N ARG A 119 5.13 -5.14 -5.64
CA ARG A 119 4.80 -3.75 -5.31
C ARG A 119 5.00 -3.41 -3.83
N ILE A 120 5.34 -4.39 -3.00
CA ILE A 120 5.56 -4.18 -1.56
C ILE A 120 6.98 -3.66 -1.32
N TYR A 121 7.08 -2.45 -0.79
CA TYR A 121 8.36 -1.82 -0.44
C TYR A 121 8.83 -2.21 0.96
N TYR A 122 7.92 -2.31 1.92
CA TYR A 122 8.25 -2.60 3.31
C TYR A 122 7.07 -3.21 4.07
N PRO A 123 7.30 -4.08 5.09
CA PRO A 123 8.55 -4.81 5.35
C PRO A 123 8.73 -5.99 4.37
N ARG A 124 9.92 -6.16 3.79
CA ARG A 124 10.18 -7.24 2.80
C ARG A 124 10.79 -8.52 3.39
N LYS A 125 11.56 -8.42 4.45
CA LYS A 125 12.19 -9.56 5.14
C LYS A 125 11.75 -9.56 6.60
N LYS A 126 11.78 -10.74 7.23
CA LYS A 126 11.65 -10.82 8.68
C LYS A 126 12.89 -10.13 9.28
N GLY A 127 12.66 -9.13 10.13
CA GLY A 127 13.72 -8.60 10.99
C GLY A 127 14.22 -9.68 11.95
#